data_AF-A0A2P5P666-F1
#
_entry.id   AF-A0A2P5P666-F1
#
_cell.length_a   1.000
_cell.length_b   1.000
_cell.length_c   1.000
_cell.angle_alpha   90.00
_cell.angle_beta   90.00
_cell.angle_gamma   90.00
#
_symmetry.space_group_name_H-M   'P 1'
#
loop_
_entity.id
_entity.type
_entity.pdbx_description
1 polymer ?
#
loop_
_entity_poly.entity_id
_entity_poly.type
_entity_poly.pdbx_seq_one_letter_code
_entity_poly.pdbx_strand_id
1 'polypeptide(L)' 'MPLYDYVCKSCKKKFEELRRFSDTKPVTCPKCGSTDCEKKPATFITTDNLGLSKTPRGKAPWEYT' A
#
# COMPACT_ATOMS: atom_id res chain seq x y z
N MET A 1 12.06 14.59 2.70
CA MET A 1 12.59 13.47 3.51
C MET A 1 11.47 12.45 3.63
N PRO A 2 11.64 11.17 3.22
CA PRO A 2 10.54 10.22 3.18
C PRO A 2 10.00 9.95 4.59
N LEU A 3 8.69 10.06 4.76
CA LEU A 3 7.99 9.44 5.89
C LEU A 3 7.73 7.98 5.57
N TYR A 4 7.87 7.13 6.57
CA TYR A 4 7.50 5.72 6.47
C TYR A 4 6.42 5.40 7.48
N ASP A 5 5.40 4.69 7.00
CA ASP A 5 4.36 4.12 7.83
C ASP A 5 4.84 2.83 8.47
N TYR A 6 4.65 2.71 9.77
CA TYR A 6 4.92 1.49 10.53
C TYR A 6 3.67 1.01 11.24
N VAL A 7 3.57 -0.31 11.41
CA VAL A 7 2.53 -0.96 12.22
C VAL A 7 3.17 -1.90 13.22
N CYS A 8 2.90 -1.64 14.49
CA CYS A 8 3.32 -2.52 15.57
C CYS A 8 2.44 -3.77 15.60
N LYS A 9 3.03 -4.97 15.56
CA LYS A 9 2.26 -6.22 15.66
C LYS A 9 1.68 -6.47 17.04
N SER A 10 2.36 -6.02 18.09
CA SER A 10 1.95 -6.24 19.47
C SER A 10 0.71 -5.43 19.85
N CYS A 11 0.70 -4.13 19.56
CA CYS A 11 -0.42 -3.24 19.92
C CYS A 11 -1.33 -2.85 18.74
N LYS A 12 -0.99 -3.28 17.51
CA LYS A 12 -1.72 -3.01 16.26
C LYS A 12 -1.89 -1.51 15.94
N LYS A 13 -1.12 -0.64 16.59
CA LYS A 13 -1.15 0.80 16.32
C LYS A 13 -0.25 1.14 15.14
N LYS A 14 -0.75 2.04 14.29
CA LYS A 14 -0.01 2.63 13.18
C LYS A 14 0.68 3.91 13.65
N PHE A 15 1.88 4.16 13.16
CA PHE A 15 2.61 5.40 13.43
C PHE A 15 3.56 5.72 12.26
N GLU A 16 3.89 6.99 12.11
CA GLU A 16 4.76 7.50 11.07
C GLU A 16 6.10 7.90 11.67
N GLU A 17 7.20 7.53 11.02
CA GLU A 17 8.55 7.88 11.49
C GLU A 17 9.44 8.38 10.35
N LEU A 18 10.14 9.50 10.61
CA LEU A 18 11.15 10.06 9.72
C LEU A 18 12.40 9.18 9.78
N ARG A 19 12.70 8.44 8.71
CA ARG A 19 13.92 7.62 8.64
C ARG A 19 14.75 7.97 7.41
N ARG A 20 16.06 7.89 7.60
CA ARG A 20 17.02 7.93 6.48
C ARG A 20 16.99 6.58 5.77
N PHE A 21 17.15 6.58 4.45
CA PHE A 21 17.17 5.34 3.65
C PHE A 21 18.25 4.34 4.10
N SER A 22 19.37 4.84 4.62
CA SER A 22 20.51 4.04 5.08
C SER A 22 20.41 3.57 6.53
N ASP A 23 19.31 3.85 7.23
CA ASP A 23 19.20 3.53 8.64
C ASP A 23 18.53 2.15 8.86
N THR A 24 19.36 1.16 9.18
CA THR A 24 18.97 -0.24 9.44
C THR A 24 18.52 -0.48 10.89
N LYS A 25 18.47 0.55 11.74
CA LYS A 25 18.07 0.37 13.15
C LYS A 25 16.64 -0.16 13.27
N PRO A 26 16.39 -1.08 14.23
CA PRO A 26 15.05 -1.57 14.53
C PRO A 26 14.17 -0.44 15.05
N VAL A 27 12.90 -0.44 14.63
CA VAL A 27 11.93 0.57 15.03
C VAL A 27 11.20 0.10 16.29
N THR A 28 11.18 0.97 17.30
CA THR A 28 10.48 0.72 18.55
C THR A 28 9.15 1.44 18.57
N CYS A 29 8.07 0.74 18.89
CA CYS A 29 6.75 1.33 18.96
C CYS A 29 6.66 2.35 20.12
N PRO A 30 6.33 3.63 19.86
CA PRO A 30 6.25 4.66 20.92
C PRO A 30 5.07 4.47 21.88
N LYS A 31 4.16 3.52 21.59
CA LYS A 31 2.96 3.27 22.41
C LYS A 31 3.10 2.10 23.36
N CYS A 32 3.96 1.12 23.06
CA CYS A 32 4.10 -0.10 23.87
C CYS A 32 5.55 -0.55 24.08
N GLY A 33 6.53 0.09 23.43
CA GLY A 33 7.94 -0.28 23.56
C GLY A 33 8.36 -1.54 22.80
N SER A 34 7.46 -2.18 22.05
CA SER A 34 7.79 -3.37 21.25
C SER A 34 8.66 -3.01 20.04
N THR A 35 9.65 -3.85 19.75
CA THR A 35 10.51 -3.77 18.56
C THR A 35 9.93 -4.50 17.34
N ASP A 36 8.80 -5.19 17.51
CA ASP A 36 8.11 -5.93 16.45
C ASP A 36 7.20 -4.99 15.64
N CYS A 37 7.83 -4.09 14.89
CA CYS A 37 7.19 -3.11 14.02
C CYS A 37 7.50 -3.41 12.56
N GLU A 38 6.47 -3.55 11.73
CA GLU A 38 6.61 -3.74 10.29
C GLU A 38 6.42 -2.44 9.54
N LYS A 39 7.31 -2.19 8.57
CA LYS A 39 7.19 -1.10 7.61
C LYS A 39 6.07 -1.40 6.63
N LYS A 40 5.08 -0.53 6.52
CA LYS A 40 4.07 -0.63 5.47
C LYS A 40 4.61 -0.02 4.19
N PRO A 41 4.61 -0.77 3.08
CA PRO A 41 4.69 -0.12 1.78
C PRO A 41 3.44 0.76 1.65
N ALA A 42 3.62 2.01 1.25
CA ALA A 42 2.50 2.83 0.82
C ALA A 42 1.73 2.01 -0.22
N THR A 43 0.48 1.68 0.08
CA THR A 43 -0.35 0.92 -0.84
C THR A 43 -0.77 1.90 -1.92
N PHE A 44 0.09 2.10 -2.92
CA PHE A 44 -0.30 2.77 -4.14
C PHE A 44 -1.29 1.83 -4.82
N ILE A 45 -2.57 2.13 -4.67
CA ILE A 45 -3.62 1.42 -5.37
C ILE A 45 -3.53 1.88 -6.83
N THR A 46 -2.83 1.12 -7.69
CA THR A 46 -3.11 1.14 -9.13
C THR A 46 -4.35 0.29 -9.32
N THR A 47 -5.52 0.84 -9.02
CA THR A 47 -6.76 0.24 -9.53
C THR A 47 -6.80 0.49 -11.03
N ASP A 48 -6.18 -0.39 -11.79
CA ASP A 48 -6.74 -0.87 -13.06
C ASP A 48 -7.97 -1.76 -12.74
N ASN A 49 -8.89 -1.21 -11.94
CA ASN A 49 -10.24 -1.70 -11.73
C ASN A 49 -11.21 -0.61 -12.18
N LEU A 50 -11.01 -0.12 -13.41
CA LEU A 50 -12.16 0.19 -14.24
C LEU A 50 -12.90 -1.14 -14.39
N GLY A 51 -14.10 -1.20 -13.82
CA GLY A 51 -14.93 -2.39 -13.86
C GLY A 51 -14.90 -3.01 -15.26
N LEU A 52 -14.49 -4.28 -15.32
CA LEU A 52 -14.71 -5.11 -16.49
C LEU A 52 -16.22 -5.31 -16.61
N SER A 53 -16.92 -4.27 -17.06
CA SER A 53 -18.27 -4.39 -17.59
C SER A 53 -18.12 -5.27 -18.82
N LYS A 54 -18.63 -6.50 -18.70
CA LYS A 54 -18.80 -7.38 -19.83
C LYS A 54 -19.91 -6.74 -20.67
N THR A 55 -19.59 -5.76 -21.52
CA THR A 55 -20.51 -5.32 -22.55
C THR A 55 -20.73 -6.50 -23.51
N PRO A 56 -21.98 -6.84 -23.85
CA PRO A 56 -22.24 -7.86 -24.83
C PRO A 56 -21.65 -7.41 -26.18
N ARG A 57 -21.06 -8.39 -26.86
CA ARG A 57 -20.32 -8.25 -28.12
C ARG A 57 -21.27 -7.83 -29.24
N GLY A 58 -21.57 -6.52 -29.33
CA GLY A 58 -22.20 -5.93 -30.50
C GLY A 58 -21.18 -5.89 -31.64
N LYS A 59 -21.55 -6.48 -32.79
CA LYS A 59 -20.75 -6.53 -34.02
C LYS A 59 -20.29 -5.13 -34.44
N ALA A 60 -19.05 -5.01 -34.91
CA ALA A 60 -18.49 -3.73 -35.30
C ALA A 60 -19.09 -3.25 -36.64
N PRO A 61 -19.26 -1.94 -36.86
CA PRO A 61 -19.98 -1.40 -38.03
C PRO A 61 -19.30 -1.64 -39.39
N TRP A 62 -18.11 -2.26 -39.43
CA TRP A 62 -17.40 -2.60 -40.67
C TRP A 62 -17.62 -4.05 -41.14
N GLU A 63 -18.35 -4.89 -40.38
CA GLU A 63 -18.61 -6.30 -40.73
C GLU A 63 -19.70 -6.51 -41.82
N TYR A 64 -20.19 -5.45 -42.46
CA TYR A 64 -21.15 -5.53 -43.58
C TYR A 64 -20.47 -5.24 -44.94
N THR A 65 -19.48 -6.05 -45.31
CA THR A 65 -19.08 -6.18 -46.71
C THR A 65 -19.58 -7.51 -47.26
#